data_AF-A0A382KR66-F1
#
_entry.id   AF-A0A382KR66-F1
#
_cell.length_a   1.000
_cell.length_b   1.000
_cell.length_c   1.000
_cell.angle_alpha   90.00
_cell.angle_beta   90.00
_cell.angle_gamma   90.00
#
_symmetry.space_group_name_H-M   'P 1'
#
loop_
_entity.id
_entity.type
_entity.pdbx_description
1 polymer ?
#
loop_
_entity_poly.entity_id
_entity_poly.type
_entity_poly.pdbx_seq_one_letter_code
_entity_poly.pdbx_strand_id
1 'polypeptide(L)'
;EAKVSRDLAFADVYFTVFPDSKDKQTELLLNNSASYLRKQLASMLNTRITPKLRFHYDKSLVDGARISAAIKAASSKGLTEAADDEI
;
A
#
# COMPACT_ATOMS: atom_id res chain seq x y z
N GLU A 1 -5.11 2.53 -3.83
CA GLU A 1 -4.90 2.74 -5.28
C GLU A 1 -5.31 1.48 -6.05
N ALA A 2 -5.65 1.54 -7.33
CA ALA A 2 -5.89 0.34 -8.15
C ALA A 2 -5.25 0.48 -9.53
N LYS A 3 -4.47 -0.52 -9.96
CA LYS A 3 -3.83 -0.60 -11.27
C LYS A 3 -4.42 -1.77 -12.05
N VAL A 4 -4.84 -1.51 -13.28
CA VAL A 4 -5.45 -2.52 -14.14
C VAL A 4 -4.56 -2.74 -15.34
N SER A 5 -4.31 -4.00 -15.69
CA SER A 5 -3.54 -4.34 -16.89
C SER A 5 -4.28 -3.92 -18.15
N ARG A 6 -3.53 -3.54 -19.20
CA ARG A 6 -4.11 -3.07 -20.48
C ARG A 6 -5.02 -4.11 -21.15
N ASP A 7 -4.74 -5.39 -20.92
CA ASP A 7 -5.48 -6.54 -21.44
C ASP A 7 -6.61 -7.01 -20.50
N LEU A 8 -6.86 -6.32 -19.38
CA LEU A 8 -7.83 -6.71 -18.35
C LEU A 8 -7.61 -8.12 -17.78
N ALA A 9 -6.42 -8.69 -17.90
CA ALA A 9 -6.09 -9.97 -17.28
C ALA A 9 -6.05 -9.85 -15.74
N PHE A 10 -5.47 -8.75 -15.23
CA PHE A 10 -5.25 -8.54 -13.81
C PHE A 10 -5.61 -7.12 -13.37
N ALA A 11 -6.06 -7.01 -12.13
CA ALA A 11 -6.26 -5.76 -11.42
C ALA A 11 -5.60 -5.86 -10.05
N ASP A 12 -4.54 -5.09 -9.85
CA ASP A 12 -3.81 -4.97 -8.60
C ASP A 12 -4.45 -3.88 -7.76
N VAL A 13 -4.98 -4.27 -6.60
CA VAL A 13 -5.72 -3.40 -5.68
C VAL A 13 -4.88 -3.22 -4.41
N TYR A 14 -4.46 -1.98 -4.17
CA TYR A 14 -3.69 -1.59 -3.00
C TYR A 14 -4.62 -1.06 -1.91
N PHE A 15 -4.60 -1.72 -0.76
CA PHE A 15 -5.44 -1.39 0.38
C PHE A 15 -4.59 -1.08 1.62
N THR A 16 -5.12 -0.23 2.48
CA THR A 16 -4.55 0.10 3.78
C THR A 16 -5.47 -0.45 4.87
N VAL A 17 -4.89 -0.81 6.01
CA VAL A 17 -5.63 -1.25 7.20
C VAL A 17 -5.25 -0.34 8.36
N PHE A 18 -6.15 -0.23 9.33
CA PHE A 18 -5.89 0.59 10.51
C PHE A 18 -4.79 -0.05 11.39
N PRO A 19 -4.05 0.76 12.17
CA PRO A 19 -2.82 0.35 12.87
C PRO A 19 -2.90 -0.90 13.75
N ASP A 20 -4.09 -1.23 14.27
CA ASP A 20 -4.32 -2.41 15.14
C ASP A 20 -4.69 -3.70 14.38
N SER A 21 -4.59 -3.68 13.05
CA SER A 21 -5.03 -4.80 12.21
C SER A 21 -3.86 -5.73 11.87
N LYS A 22 -4.16 -7.02 11.64
CA LYS A 22 -3.17 -8.00 11.16
C LYS A 22 -3.04 -7.92 9.64
N ASP A 23 -2.17 -7.04 9.15
CA ASP A 23 -1.97 -6.73 7.71
C ASP A 23 -1.94 -7.97 6.80
N LYS A 24 -1.07 -8.94 7.13
CA LYS A 24 -0.87 -10.16 6.32
C LYS A 24 -2.08 -11.11 6.32
N GLN A 25 -2.78 -11.20 7.46
CA GLN A 25 -3.95 -12.08 7.55
C GLN A 25 -5.12 -11.51 6.77
N THR A 26 -5.30 -10.18 6.82
CA THR A 26 -6.29 -9.46 6.04
C THR A 26 -6.01 -9.60 4.54
N GLU A 27 -4.75 -9.46 4.11
CA GLU A 27 -4.36 -9.68 2.71
C GLU A 27 -4.70 -11.09 2.21
N LEU A 28 -4.42 -12.12 3.02
CA LEU A 28 -4.74 -13.50 2.68
C LEU A 28 -6.26 -13.72 2.58
N LEU A 29 -7.03 -13.19 3.54
CA LEU A 29 -8.49 -13.30 3.55
C LEU A 29 -9.13 -12.62 2.35
N LEU A 30 -8.64 -11.43 1.97
CA LEU A 30 -9.07 -10.69 0.79
C LEU A 30 -8.76 -11.46 -0.49
N ASN A 31 -7.55 -12.01 -0.62
CA ASN A 31 -7.18 -12.80 -1.79
C ASN A 31 -7.98 -14.11 -1.89
N ASN A 32 -8.30 -14.76 -0.77
CA ASN A 32 -9.19 -15.93 -0.75
C ASN A 32 -10.63 -15.56 -1.17
N SER A 33 -11.08 -14.36 -0.79
CA SER A 33 -12.41 -13.84 -1.12
C SER A 33 -12.47 -13.14 -2.48
N ALA A 34 -11.35 -13.08 -3.22
CA ALA A 34 -11.25 -12.34 -4.47
C ALA A 34 -12.24 -12.83 -5.54
N SER A 35 -12.52 -14.13 -5.59
CA SER A 35 -13.52 -14.70 -6.51
C SER A 35 -14.94 -14.19 -6.25
N TYR A 36 -15.30 -14.03 -4.98
CA TYR A 36 -16.60 -13.48 -4.59
C TYR A 36 -16.72 -12.01 -4.99
N LEU A 37 -15.70 -11.21 -4.65
CA LEU A 37 -15.64 -9.79 -5.00
C LEU A 37 -15.65 -9.58 -6.53
N ARG A 38 -14.93 -10.43 -7.26
CA ARG A 38 -14.94 -10.44 -8.73
C ARG A 38 -16.34 -10.69 -9.28
N LYS A 39 -17.11 -11.61 -8.70
CA LYS A 39 -18.49 -11.89 -9.14
C LYS A 39 -19.41 -10.70 -8.91
N GLN A 40 -19.28 -10.02 -7.77
CA GLN A 40 -20.03 -8.79 -7.50
C GLN A 40 -19.65 -7.67 -8.47
N LEU A 41 -18.35 -7.47 -8.70
CA LEU A 41 -17.84 -6.50 -9.68
C LEU A 41 -18.32 -6.81 -11.09
N ALA A 42 -18.39 -8.08 -11.49
CA ALA A 42 -18.91 -8.49 -12.80
C ALA A 42 -20.38 -8.13 -12.99
N SER A 43 -21.19 -8.07 -11.91
CA SER A 43 -22.58 -7.63 -11.99
C SER A 43 -22.72 -6.12 -12.15
N MET A 44 -21.72 -5.35 -11.73
CA MET A 44 -21.74 -3.89 -11.77
C MET A 44 -21.02 -3.32 -13.00
N LEU A 45 -19.96 -3.98 -13.44
CA LEU A 45 -19.17 -3.57 -14.60
C LEU A 45 -19.80 -4.11 -15.89
N ASN A 46 -20.08 -3.22 -16.84
CA ASN A 46 -20.56 -3.60 -18.17
C ASN A 46 -19.39 -4.05 -19.09
N THR A 47 -18.47 -4.87 -18.57
CA THR A 47 -17.30 -5.38 -19.32
C THR A 47 -17.46 -6.85 -19.66
N ARG A 48 -17.03 -7.24 -20.87
CA ARG A 48 -17.05 -8.65 -21.32
C ARG A 48 -16.17 -9.53 -20.43
N ILE A 49 -15.06 -8.98 -19.94
CA ILE A 49 -14.10 -9.68 -19.09
C ILE A 49 -13.92 -8.87 -17.83
N THR A 50 -14.10 -9.51 -16.68
CA THR A 50 -13.70 -8.97 -15.38
C THR A 50 -12.24 -9.38 -15.12
N PRO A 51 -11.36 -8.48 -14.69
CA PRO A 51 -9.97 -8.83 -14.36
C PRO A 51 -9.86 -9.69 -13.10
N LYS A 52 -8.77 -10.45 -12.98
CA LYS A 52 -8.47 -11.17 -11.73
C LYS A 52 -7.96 -10.16 -10.69
N LEU A 53 -8.67 -10.09 -9.56
CA LEU A 53 -8.34 -9.17 -8.47
C LEU A 53 -7.18 -9.75 -7.66
N ARG A 54 -6.16 -8.92 -7.42
CA ARG A 54 -5.01 -9.23 -6.57
C ARG A 54 -4.92 -8.13 -5.52
N PHE A 55 -5.01 -8.51 -4.26
CA PHE A 55 -4.96 -7.56 -3.15
C PHE A 55 -3.56 -7.50 -2.58
N HIS A 56 -3.06 -6.27 -2.41
CA HIS A 56 -1.74 -5.98 -1.88
C HIS A 56 -1.86 -4.93 -0.78
N TYR A 57 -1.20 -5.17 0.35
CA TYR A 57 -1.14 -4.16 1.40
C TYR A 57 -0.22 -3.01 1.00
N ASP A 58 -0.74 -1.78 1.09
CA ASP A 58 0.00 -0.56 0.81
C ASP A 58 0.87 -0.15 2.02
N LYS A 59 2.19 -0.38 1.89
CA LYS A 59 3.17 -0.01 2.90
C LYS A 59 3.68 1.42 2.77
N SER A 60 3.35 2.12 1.68
CA SER A 60 3.95 3.42 1.37
C SER A 60 3.66 4.49 2.42
N LEU A 61 2.51 4.42 3.10
CA LEU A 61 2.19 5.33 4.22
C LEU A 61 3.07 5.10 5.45
N VAL A 62 3.28 3.83 5.82
CA VAL A 62 4.12 3.47 6.98
C VAL A 62 5.58 3.81 6.72
N ASP A 63 6.06 3.53 5.51
CA ASP A 63 7.43 3.81 5.12
C ASP A 63 7.67 5.33 5.01
N GLY A 64 6.70 6.11 4.52
CA GLY A 64 6.78 7.57 4.50
C GLY A 64 6.94 8.18 5.89
N ALA A 65 6.21 7.68 6.90
CA ALA A 65 6.35 8.12 8.28
C ALA A 65 7.74 7.78 8.87
N ARG A 66 8.24 6.57 8.59
CA ARG A 66 9.60 6.16 9.01
C ARG A 66 10.70 6.98 8.36
N ILE A 67 10.61 7.22 7.04
CA ILE A 67 11.59 8.02 6.31
C ILE A 67 11.56 9.46 6.80
N SER A 68 10.37 10.04 6.98
CA SER A 68 10.23 11.40 7.53
C SER A 68 10.85 11.52 8.93
N ALA A 69 10.64 10.51 9.78
CA ALA A 69 11.27 10.45 11.09
C ALA A 69 12.80 10.30 11.01
N ALA A 70 13.32 9.47 10.11
CA ALA A 70 14.75 9.28 9.89
C ALA A 70 15.42 10.55 9.36
N ILE A 71 14.79 11.26 8.41
CA ILE A 71 15.25 12.56 7.90
C ILE A 71 15.31 13.56 9.05
N LYS A 72 14.24 13.67 9.84
CA LYS A 72 14.19 14.61 10.98
C LYS A 72 15.29 14.32 12.01
N ALA A 73 15.55 13.05 12.30
CA ALA A 73 16.60 12.63 13.21
C ALA A 73 18.01 12.94 12.66
N ALA A 74 18.24 12.71 11.36
CA ALA A 74 19.51 13.04 10.70
C ALA A 74 19.75 14.56 10.66
N SER A 75 18.71 15.36 10.33
CA SER A 75 18.80 16.82 10.35
C SER A 75 19.08 17.36 11.75
N SER A 76 18.47 16.79 12.81
CA SER A 76 18.78 17.23 14.18
C SER A 76 20.23 16.93 14.61
N LYS A 77 20.85 15.87 14.08
CA LYS A 77 22.25 15.52 14.34
C LYS A 77 23.23 16.42 13.57
N GLY A 78 22.89 16.78 12.33
CA GLY A 78 23.72 17.67 11.51
C GLY A 78 23.80 19.11 12.03
N LEU A 79 22.84 19.57 12.83
CA LEU A 79 22.89 20.88 13.49
C LEU A 79 23.72 20.90 14.78
N THR A 80 23.98 19.74 15.41
CA THR A 80 24.80 19.67 16.63
C THR A 80 26.29 19.57 16.35
N GLU A 81 26.70 19.02 15.20
CA GLU A 81 28.13 18.89 14.84
C GLU A 81 28.70 20.17 14.20
N ALA A 82 27.85 21.07 13.67
CA ALA A 82 28.30 22.33 13.07
C ALA A 82 28.54 23.47 14.09
N ALA A 83 28.31 23.23 15.38
CA ALA A 83 28.53 24.22 16.45
C ALA A 83 29.83 24.00 17.25
N ASP A 84 30.56 22.90 16.98
CA ASP A 84 31.77 22.52 17.73
C ASP A 84 33.09 22.82 16.97
N ASP A 85 33.04 23.37 15.76
CA ASP A 85 34.22 23.72 14.93
C ASP A 85 34.62 25.22 14.97
N GLU A 86 34.00 26.05 15.82
CA GLU A 86 34.43 27.43 16.11
C GLU A 86 34.75 27.64 17.61
N ILE A 87 35.86 27.07 18.11
CA ILE A 87 36.61 27.59 19.27
C ILE A 87 38.11 27.47 19.02
#